data_AF-A0A8T7KGV6-F1
#
_entry.id   AF-A0A8T7KGV6-F1
#
_cell.length_a   1.000
_cell.length_b   1.000
_cell.length_c   1.000
_cell.angle_alpha   90.00
_cell.angle_beta   90.00
_cell.angle_gamma   90.00
#
_symmetry.space_group_name_H-M   'P 1'
#
loop_
_entity.id
_entity.type
_entity.pdbx_description
1 polymer ?
#
loop_
_entity_poly.entity_id
_entity_poly.type
_entity_poly.pdbx_seq_one_letter_code
_entity_poly.pdbx_strand_id
1 'polypeptide(L)'
;MNLIFLWWLTLGALIGFVAAWIWDWLWFRRRRQIVSLEVETQLAKIQGERDRLAGELRACGDRRAALEGELKTAQGSLKVAQDELGGLRAQLAALNAENERLRVELEQARSAGVSLDATAGQHLAAQQVGGADENAVVASLREYNLALHDELEATRLAVGRFAGTNGDPLIDIDGIGPVYQERLYKAGVVTFAQVAAMHPDRLRAIVAPNAVFELDTESWREQARQLAKLPARDPLIDILGVGPVYEQRLLNAGVTSFAQLASMSEAEIRAIIRPEPWQNVDIPAWIAEAKVLAQQVRDGTYRKGEY
;
A
#
# COMPACT_ATOMS: atom_id res chain seq x y z
N MET A 1 -85.23 -71.49 47.40
CA MET A 1 -84.04 -71.06 46.63
C MET A 1 -82.88 -70.95 47.60
N ASN A 2 -81.80 -71.72 47.42
CA ASN A 2 -80.71 -71.77 48.40
C ASN A 2 -79.99 -70.41 48.50
N LEU A 3 -80.03 -69.78 49.67
CA LEU A 3 -79.35 -68.50 49.95
C LEU A 3 -77.85 -68.56 49.60
N ILE A 4 -77.24 -69.73 49.81
CA ILE A 4 -75.83 -70.01 49.50
C ILE A 4 -75.55 -69.90 48.00
N PHE A 5 -76.45 -70.41 47.15
CA PHE A 5 -76.29 -70.35 45.70
C PHE A 5 -76.38 -68.90 45.18
N LEU A 6 -77.31 -68.12 45.74
CA LEU A 6 -77.49 -66.71 45.42
C LEU A 6 -76.26 -65.88 45.85
N TRP A 7 -75.63 -66.25 46.98
CA TRP A 7 -74.38 -65.67 47.47
C TRP A 7 -73.19 -65.93 46.54
N TRP A 8 -73.06 -67.15 46.01
CA TRP A 8 -71.99 -67.47 45.06
C TRP A 8 -72.17 -66.75 43.72
N LEU A 9 -73.42 -66.54 43.27
CA LEU A 9 -73.72 -65.84 42.03
C LEU A 9 -73.40 -64.35 42.11
N THR A 10 -73.75 -63.68 43.22
CA THR A 10 -73.40 -62.26 43.44
C THR A 10 -71.90 -62.07 43.63
N LEU A 11 -71.22 -63.00 44.31
CA LEU A 11 -69.76 -62.97 44.45
C LEU A 11 -69.06 -63.08 43.10
N GLY A 12 -69.49 -63.99 42.22
CA GLY A 12 -68.95 -64.11 40.87
C GLY A 12 -69.16 -62.85 40.02
N ALA A 13 -70.35 -62.24 40.11
CA ALA A 13 -70.63 -60.97 39.43
C ALA A 13 -69.77 -59.82 39.96
N LEU A 14 -69.55 -59.75 41.28
CA LEU A 14 -68.69 -58.75 41.90
C LEU A 14 -67.22 -58.93 41.46
N ILE A 15 -66.70 -60.15 41.47
CA ILE A 15 -65.33 -60.44 41.03
C ILE A 15 -65.15 -60.09 39.55
N GLY A 16 -66.11 -60.47 38.70
CA GLY A 16 -66.10 -60.11 37.28
C GLY A 16 -66.14 -58.60 37.05
N PHE A 17 -66.97 -57.89 37.81
CA PHE A 17 -67.06 -56.42 37.75
C PHE A 17 -65.76 -55.75 38.17
N VAL A 18 -65.16 -56.20 39.28
CA VAL A 18 -63.87 -55.67 39.77
C VAL A 18 -62.74 -55.97 38.77
N ALA A 19 -62.70 -57.17 38.20
CA ALA A 19 -61.71 -57.53 37.18
C ALA A 19 -61.84 -56.66 35.93
N ALA A 20 -63.07 -56.45 35.43
CA ALA A 20 -63.34 -55.56 34.31
C ALA A 20 -62.96 -54.10 34.62
N TRP A 21 -63.28 -53.62 35.84
CA TRP A 21 -62.94 -52.28 36.28
C TRP A 21 -61.43 -52.06 36.41
N ILE A 22 -60.69 -53.03 36.98
CA ILE A 22 -59.23 -52.97 37.08
C ILE A 22 -58.59 -52.99 35.69
N TRP A 23 -59.10 -53.83 34.78
CA TRP A 23 -58.61 -53.88 33.40
C TRP A 23 -58.79 -52.54 32.69
N ASP A 24 -60.00 -51.96 32.77
CA ASP A 24 -60.33 -50.67 32.16
C ASP A 24 -59.49 -49.55 32.79
N TRP A 25 -59.34 -49.54 34.11
CA TRP A 25 -58.51 -48.58 34.82
C TRP A 25 -57.03 -48.67 34.42
N LEU A 26 -56.45 -49.88 34.36
CA LEU A 26 -55.07 -50.09 33.92
C LEU A 26 -54.86 -49.68 32.47
N TRP A 27 -55.79 -50.02 31.58
CA TRP A 27 -55.74 -49.65 30.17
C TRP A 27 -55.84 -48.13 29.98
N PHE A 28 -56.81 -47.47 30.61
CA PHE A 28 -56.96 -46.01 30.56
C PHE A 28 -55.81 -45.27 31.26
N ARG A 29 -55.24 -45.81 32.33
CA ARG A 29 -54.08 -45.21 33.00
C ARG A 29 -52.85 -45.25 32.10
N ARG A 30 -52.57 -46.39 31.47
CA ARG A 30 -51.44 -46.54 30.55
C ARG A 30 -51.62 -45.72 29.27
N ARG A 31 -52.82 -45.68 28.71
CA ARG A 31 -53.12 -44.87 27.51
C ARG A 31 -53.03 -43.36 27.79
N ARG A 32 -53.51 -42.89 28.94
CA ARG A 32 -53.39 -41.47 29.34
C ARG A 32 -51.94 -41.03 29.48
N GLN A 33 -51.07 -41.89 30.04
CA GLN A 33 -49.64 -41.60 30.17
C GLN A 33 -48.93 -41.48 28.81
N ILE A 34 -49.27 -42.33 27.84
CA ILE A 34 -48.66 -42.27 26.50
C ILE A 34 -49.09 -40.99 25.78
N VAL A 35 -50.39 -40.65 25.82
CA VAL A 35 -50.90 -39.43 25.18
C VAL A 35 -50.35 -38.17 25.84
N SER A 36 -50.21 -38.12 27.17
CA SER A 36 -49.61 -36.96 27.85
C SER A 36 -48.14 -36.79 27.48
N LEU A 37 -47.36 -37.87 27.42
CA LEU A 37 -45.96 -37.83 26.99
C LEU A 37 -45.82 -37.34 25.55
N GLU A 38 -46.67 -37.82 24.62
CA GLU A 38 -46.64 -37.36 23.23
C GLU A 38 -47.03 -35.87 23.11
N VAL A 39 -48.03 -35.41 23.89
CA VAL A 39 -48.39 -33.99 23.89
C VAL A 39 -47.26 -33.14 24.46
N GLU A 40 -46.61 -33.58 25.55
CA GLU A 40 -45.47 -32.90 26.15
C GLU A 40 -44.27 -32.83 25.20
N THR A 41 -43.97 -33.91 24.47
CA THR A 41 -42.87 -33.93 23.49
C THR A 41 -43.16 -33.00 22.32
N GLN A 42 -44.37 -33.01 21.77
CA GLN A 42 -44.77 -32.11 20.68
C GLN A 42 -44.76 -30.64 21.15
N LEU A 43 -45.22 -30.36 22.36
CA LEU A 43 -45.22 -29.02 22.93
C LEU A 43 -43.79 -28.52 23.16
N ALA A 44 -42.89 -29.36 23.68
CA ALA A 44 -41.48 -29.04 23.82
C ALA A 44 -40.81 -28.78 22.46
N LYS A 45 -41.15 -29.57 21.44
CA LYS A 45 -40.65 -29.38 20.07
C LYS A 45 -41.09 -28.03 19.49
N ILE A 46 -42.39 -27.72 19.56
CA ILE A 46 -42.94 -26.45 19.07
C ILE A 46 -42.36 -25.26 19.84
N GLN A 47 -42.19 -25.38 21.15
CA GLN A 47 -41.52 -24.35 21.96
C GLN A 47 -40.08 -24.13 21.51
N GLY A 48 -39.33 -25.22 21.28
CA GLY A 48 -37.97 -25.14 20.74
C GLY A 48 -37.91 -24.49 19.36
N GLU A 49 -38.83 -24.82 18.45
CA GLU A 49 -38.93 -24.18 17.13
C GLU A 49 -39.29 -22.69 17.24
N ARG A 50 -40.24 -22.32 18.11
CA ARG A 50 -40.61 -20.92 18.37
C ARG A 50 -39.43 -20.13 18.90
N ASP A 51 -38.71 -20.68 19.88
CA ASP A 51 -37.57 -20.00 20.50
C ASP A 51 -36.40 -19.86 19.52
N ARG A 52 -36.20 -20.87 18.66
CA ARG A 52 -35.24 -20.82 17.54
C ARG A 52 -35.61 -19.73 16.54
N LEU A 53 -36.85 -19.70 16.04
CA LEU A 53 -37.33 -18.68 15.10
C LEU A 53 -37.25 -17.27 15.72
N ALA A 54 -37.56 -17.13 17.00
CA ALA A 54 -37.41 -15.87 17.72
C ALA A 54 -35.93 -15.43 17.81
N GLY A 55 -35.00 -16.38 17.97
CA GLY A 55 -33.57 -16.13 17.90
C GLY A 55 -33.12 -15.67 16.51
N GLU A 56 -33.56 -16.37 15.46
CA GLU A 56 -33.24 -16.03 14.06
C GLU A 56 -33.80 -14.65 13.66
N LEU A 57 -35.02 -14.30 14.11
CA LEU A 57 -35.62 -12.99 13.86
C LEU A 57 -34.84 -11.86 14.56
N ARG A 58 -34.41 -12.07 15.80
CA ARG A 58 -33.56 -11.10 16.52
C ARG A 58 -32.23 -10.91 15.81
N ALA A 59 -31.56 -12.00 15.44
CA ALA A 59 -30.30 -11.94 14.71
C ALA A 59 -30.44 -11.24 13.35
N CYS A 60 -31.57 -11.42 12.66
CA CYS A 60 -31.89 -10.69 11.43
C CYS A 60 -32.09 -9.19 11.69
N GLY A 61 -32.78 -8.84 12.78
CA GLY A 61 -32.94 -7.46 13.23
C GLY A 61 -31.62 -6.77 13.56
N ASP A 62 -30.73 -7.45 14.28
CA ASP A 62 -29.40 -6.95 14.64
C ASP A 62 -28.53 -6.75 13.40
N ARG A 63 -28.54 -7.70 12.45
CA ARG A 63 -27.86 -7.56 11.16
C ARG A 63 -28.39 -6.37 10.36
N ARG A 64 -29.71 -6.16 10.33
CA ARG A 64 -30.29 -5.00 9.65
C ARG A 64 -29.84 -3.69 10.30
N ALA A 65 -29.85 -3.61 11.63
CA ALA A 65 -29.37 -2.42 12.35
C ALA A 65 -27.88 -2.15 12.10
N ALA A 66 -27.05 -3.19 12.05
CA ALA A 66 -25.64 -3.08 11.71
C ALA A 66 -25.44 -2.53 10.28
N LEU A 67 -26.14 -3.10 9.29
CA LEU A 67 -26.09 -2.65 7.89
C LEU A 67 -26.60 -1.21 7.73
N GLU A 68 -27.65 -0.82 8.47
CA GLU A 68 -28.13 0.58 8.48
C GLU A 68 -27.08 1.53 9.09
N GLY A 69 -26.32 1.09 10.09
CA GLY A 69 -25.19 1.82 10.65
C GLY A 69 -24.05 1.99 9.64
N GLU A 70 -23.64 0.89 9.01
CA GLU A 70 -22.62 0.89 7.96
C GLU A 70 -23.01 1.81 6.79
N LEU A 71 -24.26 1.73 6.33
CA LEU A 71 -24.76 2.58 5.25
C LEU A 71 -24.70 4.06 5.62
N LYS A 72 -25.04 4.44 6.85
CA LYS A 72 -24.89 5.84 7.32
C LYS A 72 -23.43 6.28 7.35
N THR A 73 -22.52 5.42 7.82
CA THR A 73 -21.08 5.74 7.82
C THR A 73 -20.53 5.90 6.40
N ALA A 74 -20.91 5.01 5.48
CA ALA A 74 -20.51 5.06 4.08
C ALA A 74 -21.07 6.30 3.35
N GLN A 75 -22.31 6.69 3.66
CA GLN A 75 -22.88 7.96 3.17
C GLN A 75 -22.11 9.17 3.70
N GLY A 76 -21.70 9.12 4.98
CA GLY A 76 -20.84 10.15 5.57
C GLY A 76 -19.49 10.27 4.86
N SER A 77 -18.79 9.16 4.64
CA SER A 77 -17.51 9.16 3.93
C SER A 77 -17.65 9.61 2.47
N LEU A 78 -18.74 9.24 1.79
CA LEU A 78 -19.00 9.70 0.42
C LEU A 78 -19.17 11.22 0.36
N LYS A 79 -19.88 11.80 1.33
CA LYS A 79 -20.05 13.26 1.41
C LYS A 79 -18.71 13.96 1.63
N VAL A 80 -17.88 13.45 2.56
CA VAL A 80 -16.54 13.99 2.80
C VAL A 80 -15.70 13.94 1.53
N ALA A 81 -15.67 12.81 0.82
CA ALA A 81 -14.95 12.69 -0.44
C ALA A 81 -15.49 13.62 -1.54
N GLN A 82 -16.81 13.86 -1.58
CA GLN A 82 -17.41 14.83 -2.51
C GLN A 82 -16.97 16.27 -2.19
N ASP A 83 -16.93 16.63 -0.90
CA ASP A 83 -16.47 17.95 -0.45
C ASP A 83 -14.98 18.14 -0.74
N GLU A 84 -14.15 17.11 -0.53
CA GLU A 84 -12.72 17.09 -0.89
C GLU A 84 -12.50 17.27 -2.40
N LEU A 85 -13.24 16.54 -3.25
CA LEU A 85 -13.20 16.73 -4.69
C LEU A 85 -13.62 18.13 -5.12
N GLY A 86 -14.61 18.73 -4.43
CA GLY A 86 -15.00 20.12 -4.61
C GLY A 86 -13.84 21.07 -4.28
N GLY A 87 -13.17 20.86 -3.15
CA GLY A 87 -12.00 21.61 -2.72
C GLY A 87 -10.84 21.52 -3.72
N LEU A 88 -10.50 20.30 -4.16
CA LEU A 88 -9.44 20.07 -5.16
C LEU A 88 -9.76 20.73 -6.51
N ARG A 89 -11.03 20.69 -6.96
CA ARG A 89 -11.46 21.39 -8.17
C ARG A 89 -11.28 22.91 -8.05
N ALA A 90 -11.59 23.47 -6.88
CA ALA A 90 -11.38 24.89 -6.62
C ALA A 90 -9.88 25.25 -6.60
N GLN A 91 -9.04 24.40 -5.99
CA GLN A 91 -7.59 24.58 -6.01
C GLN A 91 -7.01 24.52 -7.43
N LEU A 92 -7.43 23.54 -8.25
CA LEU A 92 -7.03 23.47 -9.66
C LEU A 92 -7.44 24.71 -10.45
N ALA A 93 -8.66 25.23 -10.22
CA ALA A 93 -9.11 26.46 -10.85
C ALA A 93 -8.26 27.67 -10.43
N ALA A 94 -7.90 27.77 -9.15
CA ALA A 94 -7.02 28.82 -8.64
C ALA A 94 -5.61 28.73 -9.23
N LEU A 95 -5.01 27.54 -9.25
CA LEU A 95 -3.68 27.31 -9.81
C LEU A 95 -3.64 27.60 -11.32
N ASN A 96 -4.70 27.25 -12.05
CA ASN A 96 -4.82 27.58 -13.47
C ASN A 96 -4.92 29.09 -13.68
N ALA A 97 -5.70 29.81 -12.86
CA ALA A 97 -5.78 31.26 -12.94
C ALA A 97 -4.44 31.94 -12.61
N GLU A 98 -3.69 31.41 -11.64
CA GLU A 98 -2.35 31.87 -11.32
C GLU A 98 -1.35 31.62 -12.46
N ASN A 99 -1.36 30.44 -13.06
CA ASN A 99 -0.55 30.12 -14.24
C ASN A 99 -0.83 31.09 -15.41
N GLU A 100 -2.10 31.41 -15.66
CA GLU A 100 -2.46 32.38 -16.71
C GLU A 100 -1.95 33.79 -16.38
N ARG A 101 -2.00 34.21 -15.11
CA ARG A 101 -1.42 35.48 -14.69
C ARG A 101 0.10 35.52 -14.90
N LEU A 102 0.80 34.48 -14.47
CA LEU A 102 2.26 34.36 -14.64
C LEU A 102 2.65 34.33 -16.12
N ARG A 103 1.87 33.68 -16.98
CA ARG A 103 2.09 33.71 -18.44
C ARG A 103 1.98 35.12 -19.01
N VAL A 104 0.98 35.89 -18.59
CA VAL A 104 0.81 37.29 -19.01
C VAL A 104 1.97 38.15 -18.50
N GLU A 105 2.37 37.99 -17.25
CA GLU A 105 3.50 38.71 -16.65
C GLU A 105 4.83 38.39 -17.35
N LEU A 106 5.05 37.13 -17.71
CA LEU A 106 6.24 36.69 -18.45
C LEU A 106 6.24 37.28 -19.87
N GLU A 107 5.10 37.36 -20.54
CA GLU A 107 4.99 38.01 -21.86
C GLU A 107 5.23 39.53 -21.78
N GLN A 108 4.75 40.17 -20.71
CA GLN A 108 5.04 41.58 -20.42
C GLN A 108 6.55 41.79 -20.14
N ALA A 109 7.16 40.91 -19.35
CA ALA A 109 8.59 40.96 -19.07
C ALA A 109 9.44 40.69 -20.33
N ARG A 110 9.02 39.76 -21.19
CA ARG A 110 9.67 39.50 -22.49
C ARG A 110 9.57 40.69 -23.43
N SER A 111 8.39 41.28 -23.58
CA SER A 111 8.22 42.48 -24.42
C SER A 111 8.99 43.69 -23.89
N ALA A 112 9.05 43.87 -22.56
CA ALA A 112 9.93 44.84 -21.93
C ALA A 112 11.41 44.53 -22.21
N GLY A 113 11.81 43.26 -22.09
CA GLY A 113 13.17 42.77 -22.40
C GLY A 113 13.56 43.00 -23.86
N VAL A 114 12.68 42.72 -24.82
CA VAL A 114 12.92 43.00 -26.26
C VAL A 114 13.05 44.50 -26.51
N SER A 115 12.31 45.34 -25.80
CA SER A 115 12.43 46.80 -25.90
C SER A 115 13.77 47.31 -25.33
N LEU A 116 14.24 46.69 -24.24
CA LEU A 116 15.52 46.94 -23.61
C LEU A 116 16.69 46.43 -24.45
N ASP A 117 16.58 45.26 -25.08
CA ASP A 117 17.56 44.70 -26.02
C ASP A 117 17.61 45.48 -27.34
N ALA A 118 16.48 46.04 -27.81
CA ALA A 118 16.48 46.93 -28.97
C ALA A 118 17.19 48.26 -28.66
N THR A 119 17.00 48.82 -27.45
CA THR A 119 17.72 50.02 -27.00
C THR A 119 19.18 49.72 -26.67
N ALA A 120 19.47 48.59 -26.02
CA ALA A 120 20.82 48.15 -25.70
C ALA A 120 21.59 47.72 -26.96
N GLY A 121 20.95 47.10 -27.95
CA GLY A 121 21.56 46.76 -29.24
C GLY A 121 21.91 48.00 -30.08
N GLN A 122 21.09 49.05 -30.00
CA GLN A 122 21.44 50.38 -30.53
C GLN A 122 22.62 51.03 -29.77
N HIS A 123 22.76 50.75 -28.47
CA HIS A 123 23.85 51.26 -27.62
C HIS A 123 25.15 50.43 -27.72
N LEU A 124 25.06 49.11 -27.91
CA LEU A 124 26.19 48.16 -28.05
C LEU A 124 26.82 48.24 -29.44
N ALA A 125 26.03 48.51 -30.50
CA ALA A 125 26.57 48.81 -31.83
C ALA A 125 27.48 50.06 -31.81
N ALA A 126 27.31 50.95 -30.83
CA ALA A 126 28.17 52.10 -30.60
C ALA A 126 29.37 51.82 -29.66
N GLN A 127 29.44 50.65 -29.00
CA GLN A 127 30.35 50.40 -27.88
C GLN A 127 31.10 49.06 -27.94
N GLN A 128 31.26 48.46 -29.12
CA GLN A 128 32.21 47.35 -29.31
C GLN A 128 33.64 47.87 -29.42
N VAL A 129 34.28 48.09 -28.27
CA VAL A 129 35.73 47.93 -28.09
C VAL A 129 35.98 47.34 -26.70
N GLY A 130 36.70 46.21 -26.66
CA GLY A 130 37.44 45.80 -25.45
C GLY A 130 37.11 44.39 -24.98
N GLY A 131 37.99 43.44 -25.30
CA GLY A 131 37.94 42.06 -24.84
C GLY A 131 37.95 41.94 -23.31
N ALA A 132 36.98 41.20 -22.80
CA ALA A 132 37.01 40.64 -21.46
C ALA A 132 37.31 39.14 -21.57
N ASP A 133 38.19 38.69 -20.69
CA ASP A 133 38.72 37.33 -20.55
C ASP A 133 37.65 36.24 -20.76
N GLU A 134 37.73 35.51 -21.88
CA GLU A 134 36.76 34.47 -22.27
C GLU A 134 36.54 33.44 -21.14
N ASN A 135 37.58 33.15 -20.36
CA ASN A 135 37.48 32.20 -19.24
C ASN A 135 36.63 32.72 -18.08
N ALA A 136 36.64 34.02 -17.79
CA ALA A 136 35.80 34.61 -16.75
C ALA A 136 34.32 34.60 -17.16
N VAL A 137 34.05 34.82 -18.45
CA VAL A 137 32.71 34.73 -19.04
C VAL A 137 32.20 33.28 -19.05
N VAL A 138 33.08 32.31 -19.36
CA VAL A 138 32.72 30.88 -19.31
C VAL A 138 32.44 30.43 -17.87
N ALA A 139 33.19 30.91 -16.88
CA ALA A 139 32.94 30.60 -15.48
C ALA A 139 31.60 31.15 -14.97
N SER A 140 31.27 32.41 -15.28
CA SER A 140 30.00 33.02 -14.89
C SER A 140 28.81 32.37 -15.61
N LEU A 141 28.96 31.98 -16.87
CA LEU A 141 27.94 31.23 -17.61
C LEU A 141 27.72 29.83 -17.01
N ARG A 142 28.74 29.14 -16.51
CA ARG A 142 28.57 27.85 -15.81
C ARG A 142 27.80 28.01 -14.51
N GLU A 143 28.15 29.02 -13.72
CA GLU A 143 27.48 29.32 -12.45
C GLU A 143 26.01 29.69 -12.68
N TYR A 144 25.73 30.52 -13.70
CA TYR A 144 24.35 30.85 -14.11
C TYR A 144 23.57 29.63 -14.60
N ASN A 145 24.17 28.78 -15.45
CA ASN A 145 23.52 27.56 -15.94
C ASN A 145 23.22 26.57 -14.81
N LEU A 146 24.11 26.47 -13.81
CA LEU A 146 23.90 25.65 -12.63
C LEU A 146 22.72 26.18 -11.80
N ALA A 147 22.66 27.49 -11.54
CA ALA A 147 21.58 28.11 -10.79
C ALA A 147 20.21 27.95 -11.46
N LEU A 148 20.15 28.13 -12.79
CA LEU A 148 18.92 27.93 -13.57
C LEU A 148 18.45 26.46 -13.55
N HIS A 149 19.39 25.51 -13.62
CA HIS A 149 19.07 24.09 -13.46
C HIS A 149 18.61 23.77 -12.04
N ASP A 150 19.22 24.35 -11.01
CA ASP A 150 18.81 24.16 -9.61
C ASP A 150 17.36 24.67 -9.39
N GLU A 151 16.97 25.78 -10.02
CA GLU A 151 15.58 26.30 -9.95
C GLU A 151 14.58 25.37 -10.65
N LEU A 152 14.92 24.89 -11.85
CA LEU A 152 14.11 23.92 -12.60
C LEU A 152 13.97 22.59 -11.85
N GLU A 153 15.08 22.07 -11.29
CA GLU A 153 15.09 20.83 -10.54
C GLU A 153 14.41 20.96 -9.18
N ALA A 154 14.56 22.08 -8.48
CA ALA A 154 13.82 22.34 -7.24
C ALA A 154 12.30 22.30 -7.51
N THR A 155 11.87 22.89 -8.62
CA THR A 155 10.47 22.84 -9.07
C THR A 155 10.06 21.42 -9.45
N ARG A 156 10.91 20.68 -10.16
CA ARG A 156 10.65 19.29 -10.58
C ARG A 156 10.60 18.32 -9.41
N LEU A 157 11.49 18.48 -8.42
CA LEU A 157 11.52 17.71 -7.18
C LEU A 157 10.32 18.06 -6.29
N ALA A 158 9.90 19.33 -6.25
CA ALA A 158 8.67 19.73 -5.56
C ALA A 158 7.44 19.04 -6.16
N VAL A 159 7.35 18.96 -7.49
CA VAL A 159 6.30 18.21 -8.19
C VAL A 159 6.46 16.68 -7.98
N GLY A 160 7.68 16.17 -8.01
CA GLY A 160 8.00 14.75 -7.82
C GLY A 160 7.74 14.23 -6.40
N ARG A 161 7.83 15.09 -5.37
CA ARG A 161 7.45 14.76 -3.99
C ARG A 161 5.98 14.34 -3.87
N PHE A 162 5.12 14.80 -4.79
CA PHE A 162 3.73 14.37 -4.87
C PHE A 162 3.53 13.06 -5.66
N ALA A 163 4.55 12.61 -6.41
CA ALA A 163 4.48 11.42 -7.25
C ALA A 163 4.88 10.11 -6.53
N GLY A 164 5.32 10.17 -5.26
CA GLY A 164 5.37 9.03 -4.36
C GLY A 164 6.03 7.77 -4.92
N THR A 165 7.25 7.89 -5.47
CA THR A 165 8.00 6.72 -5.93
C THR A 165 8.73 6.06 -4.77
N ASN A 166 8.71 4.72 -4.71
CA ASN A 166 9.39 3.88 -3.71
C ASN A 166 10.92 4.13 -3.64
N GLY A 167 11.50 4.68 -4.70
CA GLY A 167 12.94 4.91 -4.85
C GLY A 167 13.61 3.76 -5.59
N ASP A 168 14.47 4.10 -6.54
CA ASP A 168 15.22 3.15 -7.36
C ASP A 168 16.56 2.78 -6.70
N PRO A 169 17.09 1.56 -6.90
CA PRO A 169 18.41 1.15 -6.42
C PRO A 169 19.53 1.87 -7.20
N LEU A 170 19.90 3.08 -6.78
CA LEU A 170 20.91 3.90 -7.48
C LEU A 170 22.31 3.25 -7.51
N ILE A 171 22.57 2.31 -6.61
CA ILE A 171 23.79 1.48 -6.56
C ILE A 171 24.00 0.62 -7.82
N ASP A 172 22.96 0.43 -8.64
CA ASP A 172 23.07 -0.24 -9.95
C ASP A 172 23.88 0.55 -10.97
N ILE A 173 24.11 1.85 -10.73
CA ILE A 173 24.93 2.70 -11.60
C ILE A 173 26.39 2.51 -11.22
N ASP A 174 27.22 2.09 -12.19
CA ASP A 174 28.64 1.85 -11.95
C ASP A 174 29.33 3.10 -11.41
N GLY A 175 29.94 2.95 -10.23
CA GLY A 175 30.61 4.02 -9.50
C GLY A 175 29.77 4.63 -8.38
N ILE A 176 28.46 4.39 -8.32
CA ILE A 176 27.62 4.76 -7.17
C ILE A 176 27.71 3.66 -6.12
N GLY A 177 28.55 3.87 -5.10
CA GLY A 177 28.58 3.00 -3.93
C GLY A 177 27.47 3.31 -2.92
N PRO A 178 27.32 2.48 -1.86
CA PRO A 178 26.31 2.68 -0.80
C PRO A 178 26.35 4.08 -0.17
N VAL A 179 27.55 4.62 0.04
CA VAL A 179 27.75 5.96 0.60
C VAL A 179 27.22 7.06 -0.32
N TYR A 180 27.42 6.91 -1.63
CA TYR A 180 27.00 7.91 -2.61
C TYR A 180 25.49 7.83 -2.84
N GLN A 181 24.94 6.62 -2.90
CA GLN A 181 23.49 6.39 -2.90
C GLN A 181 22.83 7.06 -1.70
N GLU A 182 23.35 6.87 -0.48
CA GLU A 182 22.77 7.47 0.72
C GLU A 182 22.80 9.01 0.67
N ARG A 183 23.90 9.60 0.18
CA ARG A 183 24.00 11.06 0.00
C ARG A 183 22.98 11.58 -1.02
N LEU A 184 22.80 10.87 -2.13
CA LEU A 184 21.80 11.19 -3.15
C LEU A 184 20.38 11.12 -2.57
N TYR A 185 20.05 10.05 -1.84
CA TYR A 185 18.76 9.91 -1.17
C TYR A 185 18.50 11.03 -0.15
N LYS A 186 19.49 11.39 0.66
CA LYS A 186 19.39 12.53 1.60
C LYS A 186 19.21 13.88 0.89
N ALA A 187 19.75 14.02 -0.31
CA ALA A 187 19.53 15.18 -1.16
C ALA A 187 18.20 15.14 -1.94
N GLY A 188 17.39 14.08 -1.74
CA GLY A 188 16.11 13.90 -2.41
C GLY A 188 16.20 13.38 -3.85
N VAL A 189 17.36 12.83 -4.24
CA VAL A 189 17.58 12.16 -5.52
C VAL A 189 17.42 10.68 -5.30
N VAL A 190 16.22 10.17 -5.57
CA VAL A 190 15.78 8.82 -5.21
C VAL A 190 15.45 7.93 -6.41
N THR A 191 15.40 8.46 -7.64
CA THR A 191 15.12 7.67 -8.86
C THR A 191 16.22 7.79 -9.91
N PHE A 192 16.34 6.79 -10.77
CA PHE A 192 17.21 6.82 -11.95
C PHE A 192 16.84 7.99 -12.88
N ALA A 193 15.54 8.27 -13.02
CA ALA A 193 15.06 9.40 -13.82
C ALA A 193 15.56 10.75 -13.28
N GLN A 194 15.64 10.92 -11.95
CA GLN A 194 16.19 12.12 -11.33
C GLN A 194 17.71 12.22 -11.55
N VAL A 195 18.45 11.12 -11.39
CA VAL A 195 19.89 11.11 -11.68
C VAL A 195 20.17 11.46 -13.15
N ALA A 196 19.38 10.92 -14.09
CA ALA A 196 19.55 11.16 -15.53
C ALA A 196 19.22 12.61 -15.95
N ALA A 197 18.32 13.28 -15.23
CA ALA A 197 17.97 14.68 -15.47
C ALA A 197 18.99 15.65 -14.86
N MET A 198 19.54 15.30 -13.69
CA MET A 198 20.38 16.18 -12.88
C MET A 198 21.72 16.55 -13.51
N HIS A 199 22.09 17.84 -13.45
CA HIS A 199 23.35 18.34 -14.00
C HIS A 199 24.58 17.62 -13.40
N PRO A 200 25.60 17.25 -14.21
CA PRO A 200 26.77 16.47 -13.76
C PRO A 200 27.55 17.14 -12.62
N ASP A 201 27.65 18.47 -12.63
CA ASP A 201 28.33 19.22 -11.56
C ASP A 201 27.53 19.21 -10.25
N ARG A 202 26.20 19.17 -10.33
CA ARG A 202 25.35 19.07 -9.13
C ARG A 202 25.42 17.68 -8.52
N LEU A 203 25.42 16.62 -9.33
CA LEU A 203 25.67 15.25 -8.86
C LEU A 203 27.01 15.15 -8.13
N ARG A 204 28.06 15.75 -8.70
CA ARG A 204 29.40 15.80 -8.07
C ARG A 204 29.38 16.57 -6.76
N ALA A 205 28.65 17.69 -6.70
CA ALA A 205 28.51 18.49 -5.49
C ALA A 205 27.76 17.76 -4.36
N ILE A 206 26.68 17.04 -4.68
CA ILE A 206 25.90 16.25 -3.69
C ILE A 206 26.72 15.09 -3.15
N VAL A 207 27.37 14.35 -4.05
CA VAL A 207 28.15 13.18 -3.66
C VAL A 207 29.42 13.60 -2.92
N ALA A 208 30.00 14.77 -3.24
CA ALA A 208 31.21 15.30 -2.62
C ALA A 208 32.31 14.23 -2.51
N PRO A 209 32.83 13.72 -3.64
CA PRO A 209 33.84 12.66 -3.64
C PRO A 209 35.15 13.17 -3.00
N ASN A 210 35.90 12.26 -2.37
CA ASN A 210 37.26 12.57 -1.96
C ASN A 210 38.11 12.84 -3.21
N ALA A 211 38.95 13.88 -3.17
CA ALA A 211 39.70 14.42 -4.32
C ALA A 211 40.64 13.43 -5.06
N VAL A 212 40.71 12.18 -4.63
CA VAL A 212 41.59 11.13 -5.17
C VAL A 212 40.97 10.38 -6.35
N PHE A 213 39.64 10.46 -6.54
CA PHE A 213 38.93 9.72 -7.59
C PHE A 213 38.25 10.68 -8.58
N GLU A 214 38.57 10.51 -9.86
CA GLU A 214 37.86 11.20 -10.94
C GLU A 214 36.49 10.55 -11.12
N LEU A 215 35.44 11.32 -10.82
CA LEU A 215 34.06 10.87 -10.88
C LEU A 215 33.45 11.26 -12.23
N ASP A 216 33.19 10.27 -13.09
CA ASP A 216 32.50 10.46 -14.36
C ASP A 216 30.97 10.49 -14.14
N THR A 217 30.49 11.65 -13.72
CA THR A 217 29.06 11.89 -13.49
C THR A 217 28.24 11.92 -14.79
N GLU A 218 28.87 12.03 -15.96
CA GLU A 218 28.17 11.95 -17.24
C GLU A 218 27.87 10.50 -17.60
N SER A 219 28.83 9.58 -17.35
CA SER A 219 28.57 8.13 -17.45
C SER A 219 27.42 7.70 -16.54
N TRP A 220 27.34 8.24 -15.31
CA TRP A 220 26.21 7.98 -14.41
C TRP A 220 24.87 8.39 -14.99
N ARG A 221 24.79 9.59 -15.59
CA ARG A 221 23.55 10.09 -16.22
C ARG A 221 23.11 9.20 -17.37
N GLU A 222 24.05 8.74 -18.19
CA GLU A 222 23.74 7.86 -19.32
C GLU A 222 23.25 6.49 -18.85
N GLN A 223 23.92 5.87 -17.87
CA GLN A 223 23.47 4.61 -17.28
C GLN A 223 22.10 4.76 -16.60
N ALA A 224 21.89 5.83 -15.84
CA ALA A 224 20.60 6.12 -15.21
C ALA A 224 19.48 6.26 -16.25
N ARG A 225 19.75 6.86 -17.41
CA ARG A 225 18.79 6.97 -18.52
C ARG A 225 18.43 5.61 -19.11
N GLN A 226 19.37 4.67 -19.12
CA GLN A 226 19.12 3.30 -19.59
C GLN A 226 18.32 2.51 -18.55
N LEU A 227 18.70 2.59 -17.27
CA LEU A 227 18.02 1.93 -16.16
C LEU A 227 16.59 2.45 -15.96
N ALA A 228 16.34 3.74 -16.16
CA ALA A 228 15.00 4.34 -16.07
C ALA A 228 14.01 3.82 -17.13
N LYS A 229 14.49 3.15 -18.19
CA LYS A 229 13.63 2.50 -19.20
C LYS A 229 13.26 1.07 -18.83
N LEU A 230 13.96 0.47 -17.88
CA LEU A 230 13.67 -0.87 -17.40
C LEU A 230 12.42 -0.85 -16.51
N PRO A 231 11.69 -1.97 -16.41
CA PRO A 231 10.59 -2.07 -15.46
C PRO A 231 11.08 -1.83 -14.04
N ALA A 232 10.32 -1.04 -13.28
CA ALA A 232 10.61 -0.76 -11.88
C ALA A 232 10.71 -2.07 -11.08
N ARG A 233 11.69 -2.12 -10.18
CA ARG A 233 11.94 -3.27 -9.29
C ARG A 233 12.17 -2.78 -7.88
N ASP A 234 11.93 -3.64 -6.90
CA ASP A 234 12.24 -3.30 -5.52
C ASP A 234 13.76 -3.46 -5.25
N PRO A 235 14.36 -2.56 -4.46
CA PRO A 235 15.76 -2.64 -4.04
C PRO A 235 15.94 -3.74 -2.97
N LEU A 236 16.19 -4.98 -3.39
CA LEU A 236 16.35 -6.12 -2.49
C LEU A 236 17.53 -5.98 -1.52
N ILE A 237 18.52 -5.18 -1.87
CA ILE A 237 19.66 -4.81 -1.00
C ILE A 237 19.25 -4.14 0.32
N ASP A 238 18.01 -3.66 0.42
CA ASP A 238 17.51 -3.04 1.65
C ASP A 238 17.13 -4.03 2.74
N ILE A 239 17.09 -5.32 2.39
CA ILE A 239 16.93 -6.38 3.36
C ILE A 239 18.27 -6.59 4.06
N LEU A 240 18.27 -6.57 5.40
CA LEU A 240 19.48 -6.69 6.20
C LEU A 240 20.21 -7.99 5.91
N GLY A 241 21.45 -7.85 5.44
CA GLY A 241 22.32 -8.96 5.08
C GLY A 241 22.31 -9.32 3.59
N VAL A 242 21.37 -8.81 2.81
CA VAL A 242 21.42 -8.91 1.35
C VAL A 242 22.44 -7.89 0.83
N GLY A 243 23.60 -8.37 0.41
CA GLY A 243 24.60 -7.53 -0.26
C GLY A 243 24.41 -7.47 -1.77
N PRO A 244 25.14 -6.58 -2.48
CA PRO A 244 25.04 -6.40 -3.94
C PRO A 244 25.21 -7.70 -4.73
N VAL A 245 26.10 -8.59 -4.27
CA VAL A 245 26.37 -9.87 -4.93
C VAL A 245 25.16 -10.81 -4.85
N TYR A 246 24.47 -10.85 -3.70
CA TYR A 246 23.31 -11.71 -3.53
C TYR A 246 22.07 -11.12 -4.20
N GLU A 247 21.88 -9.81 -4.12
CA GLU A 247 20.87 -9.11 -4.89
C GLU A 247 21.03 -9.39 -6.39
N GLN A 248 22.23 -9.24 -6.95
CA GLN A 248 22.46 -9.54 -8.37
C GLN A 248 22.11 -10.98 -8.76
N ARG A 249 22.39 -11.95 -7.88
CA ARG A 249 22.04 -13.36 -8.12
C ARG A 249 20.52 -13.56 -8.10
N LEU A 250 19.82 -12.92 -7.18
CA LEU A 250 18.36 -12.93 -7.09
C LEU A 250 17.74 -12.33 -8.35
N LEU A 251 18.26 -11.19 -8.80
CA LEU A 251 17.80 -10.51 -10.02
C LEU A 251 18.03 -11.34 -11.27
N ASN A 252 19.20 -11.98 -11.40
CA ASN A 252 19.50 -12.89 -12.50
C ASN A 252 18.56 -14.12 -12.51
N ALA A 253 18.02 -14.50 -11.35
CA ALA A 253 17.00 -15.54 -11.22
C ALA A 253 15.57 -15.02 -11.43
N GLY A 254 15.40 -13.74 -11.75
CA GLY A 254 14.11 -13.11 -11.99
C GLY A 254 13.37 -12.63 -10.73
N VAL A 255 14.04 -12.63 -9.57
CA VAL A 255 13.48 -12.09 -8.32
C VAL A 255 13.73 -10.58 -8.30
N THR A 256 12.67 -9.81 -8.56
CA THR A 256 12.74 -8.34 -8.73
C THR A 256 11.85 -7.57 -7.75
N SER A 257 11.18 -8.25 -6.81
CA SER A 257 10.37 -7.57 -5.79
C SER A 257 10.49 -8.20 -4.40
N PHE A 258 10.27 -7.40 -3.36
CA PHE A 258 10.20 -7.88 -1.97
C PHE A 258 9.12 -8.95 -1.83
N ALA A 259 7.98 -8.76 -2.52
CA ALA A 259 6.86 -9.70 -2.49
C ALA A 259 7.21 -11.06 -3.12
N GLN A 260 8.02 -11.06 -4.19
CA GLN A 260 8.53 -12.30 -4.78
C GLN A 260 9.49 -12.99 -3.83
N LEU A 261 10.47 -12.29 -3.27
CA LEU A 261 11.41 -12.90 -2.32
C LEU A 261 10.68 -13.46 -1.08
N ALA A 262 9.68 -12.73 -0.58
CA ALA A 262 8.86 -13.11 0.58
C ALA A 262 8.01 -14.37 0.38
N SER A 263 7.70 -14.75 -0.86
CA SER A 263 6.89 -15.94 -1.19
C SER A 263 7.73 -17.18 -1.49
N MET A 264 9.05 -17.03 -1.65
CA MET A 264 9.97 -18.13 -1.91
C MET A 264 10.28 -18.93 -0.64
N SER A 265 10.65 -20.19 -0.83
CA SER A 265 11.19 -21.02 0.24
C SER A 265 12.67 -20.74 0.50
N GLU A 266 13.13 -21.08 1.70
CA GLU A 266 14.56 -20.96 2.06
C GLU A 266 15.47 -21.76 1.13
N ALA A 267 14.99 -22.93 0.68
CA ALA A 267 15.73 -23.81 -0.22
C ALA A 267 15.92 -23.18 -1.61
N GLU A 268 14.87 -22.55 -2.15
CA GLU A 268 14.94 -21.85 -3.44
C GLU A 268 15.88 -20.65 -3.38
N ILE A 269 15.77 -19.81 -2.34
CA ILE A 269 16.66 -18.66 -2.15
C ILE A 269 18.10 -19.14 -2.03
N ARG A 270 18.38 -20.16 -1.21
CA ARG A 270 19.72 -20.73 -1.03
C ARG A 270 20.29 -21.27 -2.35
N ALA A 271 19.47 -21.91 -3.17
CA ALA A 271 19.86 -22.43 -4.48
C ALA A 271 20.23 -21.31 -5.47
N ILE A 272 19.62 -20.13 -5.35
CA ILE A 272 19.92 -18.96 -6.19
C ILE A 272 21.19 -18.26 -5.73
N ILE A 273 21.24 -17.88 -4.44
CA ILE A 273 22.35 -17.08 -3.91
C ILE A 273 23.65 -17.89 -3.81
N ARG A 274 23.56 -19.22 -3.62
CA ARG A 274 24.69 -20.14 -3.51
C ARG A 274 25.79 -19.59 -2.58
N PRO A 275 25.48 -19.44 -1.27
CA PRO A 275 26.46 -18.95 -0.31
C PRO A 275 27.53 -20.03 -0.09
N GLU A 276 28.75 -19.59 0.14
CA GLU A 276 29.86 -20.47 0.52
C GLU A 276 29.63 -21.08 1.91
N PRO A 277 30.20 -22.25 2.23
CA PRO A 277 29.96 -22.94 3.51
C PRO A 277 30.30 -22.10 4.76
N TRP A 278 31.24 -21.15 4.64
CA TRP A 278 31.63 -20.26 5.74
C TRP A 278 30.80 -18.97 5.82
N GLN A 279 29.93 -18.70 4.84
CA GLN A 279 29.05 -17.54 4.83
C GLN A 279 27.77 -17.86 5.59
N ASN A 280 27.66 -17.34 6.82
CA ASN A 280 26.44 -17.50 7.60
C ASN A 280 25.35 -16.54 7.08
N VAL A 281 24.39 -17.09 6.33
CA VAL A 281 23.28 -16.33 5.75
C VAL A 281 21.97 -16.73 6.44
N ASP A 282 21.32 -15.75 7.07
CA ASP A 282 20.02 -15.91 7.73
C ASP A 282 18.88 -15.65 6.73
N ILE A 283 18.62 -16.64 5.89
CA ILE A 283 17.53 -16.61 4.89
C ILE A 283 16.14 -16.46 5.55
N PRO A 284 15.83 -17.13 6.69
CA PRO A 284 14.58 -16.87 7.41
C PRO A 284 14.37 -15.40 7.75
N ALA A 285 15.41 -14.71 8.25
CA ALA A 285 15.34 -13.28 8.54
C ALA A 285 15.07 -12.45 7.28
N TRP A 286 15.71 -12.78 6.15
CA TRP A 286 15.47 -12.11 4.88
C TRP A 286 14.01 -12.24 4.41
N ILE A 287 13.43 -13.44 4.50
CA ILE A 287 12.03 -13.67 4.12
C ILE A 287 11.10 -12.89 5.05
N ALA A 288 11.39 -12.85 6.35
CA ALA A 288 10.59 -12.11 7.32
C ALA A 288 10.61 -10.60 7.03
N GLU A 289 11.79 -10.03 6.78
CA GLU A 289 11.95 -8.62 6.46
C GLU A 289 11.35 -8.27 5.09
N ALA A 290 11.54 -9.13 4.08
CA ALA A 290 10.91 -8.98 2.77
C ALA A 290 9.38 -8.90 2.87
N LYS A 291 8.76 -9.67 3.78
CA LYS A 291 7.31 -9.59 4.02
C LYS A 291 6.90 -8.22 4.57
N VAL A 292 7.70 -7.66 5.48
CA VAL A 292 7.45 -6.32 6.05
C VAL A 292 7.58 -5.26 4.97
N LEU A 293 8.67 -5.27 4.20
CA LEU A 293 8.90 -4.30 3.12
C LEU A 293 7.84 -4.43 2.02
N ALA A 294 7.47 -5.66 1.64
CA ALA A 294 6.39 -5.89 0.68
C ALA A 294 5.04 -5.34 1.17
N GLN A 295 4.77 -5.43 2.47
CA GLN A 295 3.58 -4.83 3.06
C GLN A 295 3.65 -3.30 3.01
N GLN A 296 4.79 -2.71 3.36
CA GLN A 296 4.98 -1.26 3.29
C GLN A 296 4.83 -0.71 1.87
N VAL A 297 5.32 -1.45 0.87
CA VAL A 297 5.14 -1.13 -0.56
C VAL A 297 3.65 -1.17 -0.93
N ARG A 298 2.91 -2.20 -0.51
CA ARG A 298 1.46 -2.29 -0.73
C ARG A 298 0.69 -1.14 -0.08
N ASP A 299 1.13 -0.73 1.11
CA ASP A 299 0.50 0.33 1.89
C ASP A 299 0.97 1.73 1.47
N GLY A 300 1.92 1.84 0.51
CA GLY A 300 2.49 3.11 0.06
C GLY A 300 3.31 3.85 1.14
N THR A 301 3.72 3.13 2.19
CA THR A 301 4.50 3.66 3.32
C THR A 301 6.01 3.45 3.14
N TYR A 302 6.41 2.58 2.21
CA TYR A 302 7.81 2.39 1.85
C TYR A 302 8.35 3.61 1.08
N ARG A 303 9.43 4.23 1.57
CA ARG A 303 10.06 5.39 0.92
C ARG A 303 11.57 5.39 1.08
N LYS A 304 12.25 5.87 0.04
CA LYS A 304 13.67 6.25 0.06
C LYS A 304 13.83 7.76 0.20
N GLY A 305 14.85 8.17 0.94
CA GLY A 305 15.14 9.57 1.24
C GLY A 305 14.43 10.08 2.50
N GLU A 306 14.93 11.19 3.06
CA GLU A 306 14.27 11.91 4.16
C GLU A 306 13.21 12.84 3.56
N TYR A 307 11.92 12.53 3.77
CA TYR A 307 10.79 13.42 3.44
C TYR A 307 9.75 13.39 4.54
#